data_AF-A0A6L8HTE1-F1
#
_entry.id   AF-A0A6L8HTE1-F1
#
_cell.length_a   1.000
_cell.length_b   1.000
_cell.length_c   1.000
_cell.angle_alpha   90.00
_cell.angle_beta   90.00
_cell.angle_gamma   90.00
#
_symmetry.space_group_name_H-M   'P 1'
#
loop_
_entity.id
_entity.type
_entity.pdbx_description
1 polymer ?
#
loop_
_entity_poly.entity_id
_entity_poly.type
_entity_poly.pdbx_seq_one_letter_code
_entity_poly.pdbx_strand_id
1 'polypeptide(L)'
;MSDGPALILLHGGGATGEAEGMVARTRLAAARVGARAAREGGFGNVVLATNDAGVAEDSSYSVDRDAPGQPFSLQKRVLGLVEELDAGAVAVMGAGALPFL
;
A
#
# COMPACT_ATOMS: atom_id res chain seq x y z
N MET A 1 -1.02 8.09 23.14
CA MET A 1 -0.81 9.26 22.25
C MET A 1 -0.77 8.69 20.84
N SER A 2 -1.64 9.10 19.92
CA SER A 2 -1.61 8.52 18.57
C SER A 2 -0.28 8.89 17.91
N ASP A 3 0.41 7.92 17.31
CA ASP A 3 1.78 8.03 16.77
C ASP A 3 1.96 9.01 15.57
N GLY A 4 0.97 9.86 15.29
CA GLY A 4 0.91 10.74 14.12
C GLY A 4 -0.18 10.32 13.15
N PRO A 5 -0.36 11.03 12.02
CA PRO A 5 -1.28 10.60 10.97
C PRO A 5 -0.84 9.25 10.37
N ALA A 6 -1.77 8.48 9.82
CA ALA A 6 -1.47 7.27 9.09
C ALA A 6 -1.51 7.48 7.57
N LEU A 7 -0.73 6.70 6.82
CA LEU A 7 -0.72 6.69 5.37
C LEU A 7 -0.98 5.27 4.84
N ILE A 8 -1.97 5.14 3.96
CA ILE A 8 -2.22 3.94 3.16
C ILE A 8 -1.75 4.21 1.73
N LEU A 9 -0.72 3.49 1.29
CA LEU A 9 -0.26 3.47 -0.09
C LEU A 9 -0.89 2.28 -0.81
N LEU A 10 -1.73 2.55 -1.79
CA LEU A 10 -2.37 1.54 -2.61
C LEU A 10 -1.53 1.26 -3.86
N HIS A 11 -1.02 0.04 -3.97
CA HIS A 11 -0.31 -0.46 -5.14
C HIS A 11 -1.08 -1.63 -5.74
N GLY A 12 -1.30 -1.63 -7.06
CA GLY A 12 -1.99 -2.72 -7.73
C GLY A 12 -1.68 -2.81 -9.20
N GLY A 13 -2.40 -3.70 -9.88
CA GLY A 13 -2.32 -3.85 -11.32
C GLY A 13 -1.24 -4.82 -11.69
N GLY A 14 -1.64 -6.08 -11.82
CA GLY A 14 -0.78 -7.12 -12.36
C GLY A 14 -0.30 -6.75 -13.75
N ALA A 15 0.80 -7.35 -14.15
CA ALA A 15 1.29 -7.27 -15.50
C ALA A 15 0.80 -8.48 -16.30
N THR A 16 0.20 -8.23 -17.46
CA THR A 16 -0.18 -9.30 -18.41
C THR A 16 0.91 -9.55 -19.45
N GLY A 17 1.87 -8.62 -19.59
CA GLY A 17 3.01 -8.72 -20.50
C GLY A 17 4.32 -8.17 -19.92
N GLU A 18 5.43 -8.37 -20.64
CA GLU A 18 6.78 -8.01 -20.18
C GLU A 18 6.95 -6.51 -19.90
N ALA A 19 6.46 -5.66 -20.81
CA ALA A 19 6.51 -4.21 -20.66
C ALA A 19 5.69 -3.72 -19.45
N GLU A 20 4.49 -4.27 -19.27
CA GLU A 20 3.66 -3.99 -18.09
C GLU A 20 4.34 -4.49 -16.81
N GLY A 21 5.06 -5.61 -16.88
CA GLY A 21 5.83 -6.18 -15.77
C GLY A 21 6.94 -5.26 -15.34
N MET A 22 7.65 -4.69 -16.31
CA MET A 22 8.68 -3.69 -16.04
C MET A 22 8.09 -2.44 -15.38
N VAL A 23 6.97 -1.92 -15.88
CA VAL A 23 6.30 -0.76 -15.26
C VAL A 23 5.79 -1.09 -13.86
N ALA A 24 5.16 -2.24 -13.65
CA ALA A 24 4.64 -2.68 -12.36
C ALA A 24 5.76 -2.75 -11.30
N ARG A 25 6.91 -3.37 -11.64
CA ARG A 25 8.08 -3.42 -10.75
C ARG A 25 8.62 -2.04 -10.41
N THR A 26 8.70 -1.14 -11.38
CA THR A 26 9.16 0.24 -11.16
C THR A 26 8.21 1.02 -10.24
N ARG A 27 6.89 0.87 -10.42
CA ARG A 27 5.89 1.48 -9.54
C ARG A 27 5.99 0.95 -8.11
N LEU A 28 6.13 -0.36 -7.95
CA LEU A 28 6.33 -0.98 -6.65
C LEU A 28 7.60 -0.46 -5.96
N ALA A 29 8.71 -0.36 -6.68
CA ALA A 29 9.94 0.21 -6.16
C ALA A 29 9.74 1.66 -5.69
N ALA A 30 9.05 2.48 -6.49
CA ALA A 30 8.72 3.86 -6.13
C ALA A 30 7.79 3.94 -4.90
N ALA A 31 6.79 3.04 -4.81
CA ALA A 31 5.89 2.95 -3.67
C ALA A 31 6.65 2.68 -2.36
N ARG A 32 7.62 1.76 -2.39
CA ARG A 32 8.46 1.43 -1.22
C ARG A 32 9.35 2.61 -0.80
N VAL A 33 9.91 3.34 -1.77
CA VAL A 33 10.68 4.56 -1.47
C VAL A 33 9.78 5.63 -0.86
N GLY A 34 8.59 5.84 -1.43
CA GLY A 34 7.59 6.76 -0.90
C GLY A 34 7.13 6.42 0.52
N ALA A 35 6.95 5.12 0.81
CA ALA A 35 6.56 4.65 2.14
C ALA A 35 7.61 5.01 3.20
N ARG A 36 8.91 4.79 2.90
CA ARG A 36 10.02 5.17 3.78
C ARG A 36 10.08 6.67 3.99
N ALA A 37 9.99 7.45 2.91
CA ALA A 37 10.00 8.90 2.99
C ALA A 37 8.81 9.46 3.80
N ALA A 38 7.63 8.83 3.71
CA ALA A 38 6.48 9.21 4.52
C ALA A 38 6.72 8.96 6.02
N ARG A 39 7.34 7.83 6.38
CA ARG A 39 7.70 7.54 7.78
C ARG A 39 8.70 8.57 8.31
N GLU A 40 9.74 8.88 7.54
CA GLU A 40 10.71 9.92 7.86
C GLU A 40 10.07 11.32 7.95
N GLY A 41 9.03 11.56 7.16
CA GLY A 41 8.23 12.78 7.15
C GLY A 41 7.23 12.92 8.31
N GLY A 42 7.17 11.96 9.23
CA GLY A 42 6.38 12.06 10.46
C GLY A 42 5.02 11.35 10.45
N PHE A 43 4.73 10.52 9.44
CA PHE A 43 3.59 9.59 9.54
C PHE A 43 3.87 8.54 10.61
N GLY A 44 2.89 8.27 11.47
CA GLY A 44 3.00 7.30 12.56
C GLY A 44 2.93 5.87 12.08
N ASN A 45 1.94 5.60 11.23
CA ASN A 45 1.71 4.30 10.61
C ASN A 45 1.73 4.45 9.08
N VAL A 46 2.50 3.62 8.41
CA VAL A 46 2.54 3.57 6.94
C VAL A 46 2.26 2.14 6.51
N VAL A 47 1.25 1.97 5.65
CA VAL A 47 0.82 0.67 5.12
C VAL A 47 0.98 0.67 3.61
N LEU A 48 1.68 -0.32 3.06
CA LEU A 48 1.68 -0.61 1.63
C LEU A 48 0.69 -1.74 1.35
N ALA A 49 -0.48 -1.37 0.81
CA ALA A 49 -1.51 -2.30 0.39
C ALA A 49 -1.24 -2.74 -1.06
N THR A 50 -0.96 -4.03 -1.27
CA THR A 50 -0.54 -4.58 -2.58
C THR A 50 -1.22 -5.90 -2.93
N ASN A 51 -1.25 -6.25 -4.22
CA ASN A 51 -1.61 -7.58 -4.73
C ASN A 51 -0.38 -8.51 -4.89
N ASP A 52 0.84 -7.97 -4.75
CA ASP A 52 2.08 -8.72 -4.88
C ASP A 52 2.43 -9.46 -3.58
N ALA A 53 2.30 -10.79 -3.60
CA ALA A 53 2.59 -11.65 -2.45
C ALA A 53 4.07 -11.68 -2.04
N GLY A 54 4.99 -11.31 -2.95
CA GLY A 54 6.44 -11.33 -2.73
C GLY A 54 6.99 -10.09 -2.00
N VAL A 55 6.17 -9.06 -1.79
CA VAL A 55 6.60 -7.85 -1.08
C VAL A 55 6.80 -8.16 0.39
N ALA A 56 8.01 -7.94 0.91
CA ALA A 56 8.33 -8.08 2.32
C ALA A 56 8.06 -6.78 3.09
N GLU A 57 7.81 -6.91 4.40
CA GLU A 57 7.74 -5.77 5.31
C GLU A 57 9.09 -5.08 5.48
N ASP A 58 9.04 -3.83 5.94
CA ASP A 58 10.18 -2.97 6.20
C ASP A 58 9.97 -2.31 7.57
N SER A 59 11.03 -1.97 8.29
CA SER A 59 10.89 -1.25 9.57
C SER A 59 10.15 0.08 9.45
N SER A 60 10.02 0.61 8.24
CA SER A 60 9.38 1.89 7.94
C SER A 60 7.90 1.77 7.53
N TYR A 61 7.42 0.57 7.16
CA TYR A 61 6.02 0.34 6.76
C TYR A 61 5.62 -1.13 6.87
N SER A 62 4.35 -1.37 7.19
CA SER A 62 3.75 -2.71 7.11
C SER A 62 3.20 -2.98 5.70
N VAL A 63 2.93 -4.24 5.39
CA VAL A 63 2.42 -4.66 4.08
C VAL A 63 1.10 -5.39 4.27
N ASP A 64 0.05 -4.80 3.72
CA ASP A 64 -1.25 -5.44 3.59
C ASP A 64 -1.32 -6.10 2.20
N ARG A 65 -1.73 -7.37 2.13
CA ARG A 65 -1.70 -8.18 0.89
C ARG A 65 -3.09 -8.67 0.54
N ASP A 66 -3.35 -8.83 -0.76
CA ASP A 66 -4.57 -9.48 -1.19
C ASP A 66 -4.68 -10.91 -0.66
N ALA A 67 -5.86 -11.25 -0.14
CA ALA A 67 -6.16 -12.60 0.29
C ALA A 67 -6.30 -13.53 -0.93
N PRO A 68 -5.54 -14.64 -1.00
CA PRO A 68 -5.62 -15.57 -2.12
C PRO A 68 -7.04 -16.08 -2.36
N GLY A 69 -7.50 -16.00 -3.61
CA GLY A 69 -8.81 -16.53 -4.03
C GLY A 69 -10.03 -15.72 -3.58
N GLN A 70 -9.86 -14.58 -2.90
CA GLN A 70 -10.97 -13.71 -2.53
C GLN A 70 -11.20 -12.62 -3.59
N PRO A 71 -12.46 -12.28 -3.91
CA PRO A 71 -12.75 -11.12 -4.74
C PRO A 71 -12.22 -9.84 -4.08
N PHE A 72 -11.51 -9.05 -4.86
CA PHE A 72 -10.98 -7.79 -4.38
C PHE A 72 -12.10 -6.75 -4.18
N SER A 73 -12.03 -5.96 -3.09
CA SER A 73 -12.90 -4.79 -2.87
C SER A 73 -12.15 -3.62 -2.26
N LEU A 74 -12.02 -2.52 -3.01
CA LEU A 74 -11.24 -1.35 -2.59
C LEU A 74 -11.85 -0.72 -1.35
N GLN A 75 -13.16 -0.53 -1.38
CA GLN A 75 -13.90 0.09 -0.30
C GLN A 75 -13.73 -0.70 1.00
N LYS A 76 -13.95 -2.02 0.97
CA LYS A 76 -13.82 -2.86 2.17
C LYS A 76 -12.40 -2.84 2.71
N ARG A 77 -11.41 -2.91 1.82
CA ARG A 77 -10.00 -2.90 2.19
C ARG A 77 -9.59 -1.58 2.85
N VAL A 78 -9.90 -0.44 2.23
CA VAL A 78 -9.57 0.87 2.79
C VAL A 78 -10.30 1.11 4.10
N LEU A 79 -11.58 0.77 4.21
CA LEU A 79 -12.32 0.92 5.47
C LEU A 79 -11.74 0.05 6.58
N GLY A 80 -11.44 -1.22 6.30
CA GLY A 80 -10.82 -2.11 7.27
C GLY A 80 -9.46 -1.59 7.76
N LEU A 81 -8.61 -1.14 6.84
CA LEU A 81 -7.32 -0.53 7.19
C LEU A 81 -7.49 0.76 8.01
N VAL A 82 -8.46 1.61 7.67
CA VAL A 82 -8.75 2.83 8.44
C VAL A 82 -9.23 2.49 9.86
N GLU A 83 -10.02 1.44 10.03
CA GLU A 83 -10.49 0.97 11.34
C GLU A 83 -9.36 0.35 12.18
N GLU A 84 -8.43 -0.36 11.54
CA GLU A 84 -7.25 -0.97 12.20
C GLU A 84 -6.20 0.06 12.60
N LEU A 85 -6.03 1.10 11.79
CA LEU A 85 -5.10 2.20 12.03
C LEU A 85 -5.71 3.15 13.06
N ASP A 86 -5.44 2.91 14.35
CA ASP A 86 -5.81 3.78 15.49
C ASP A 86 -5.13 5.16 15.39
N ALA A 87 -5.56 5.97 14.42
CA ALA A 87 -4.97 7.24 14.04
C ALA A 87 -6.03 8.33 13.96
N GLY A 88 -5.72 9.52 14.47
CA GLY A 88 -6.61 10.68 14.41
C GLY A 88 -6.84 11.23 13.01
N ALA A 89 -6.01 10.83 12.03
CA ALA A 89 -6.16 11.17 10.61
C ALA A 89 -5.50 10.10 9.74
N VAL A 90 -6.14 9.76 8.61
CA VAL A 90 -5.61 8.82 7.62
C VAL A 90 -5.56 9.47 6.25
N ALA A 91 -4.39 9.43 5.61
CA ALA A 91 -4.21 9.77 4.21
C ALA A 91 -4.20 8.48 3.36
N VAL A 92 -4.85 8.52 2.20
CA VAL A 92 -4.86 7.40 1.24
C VAL A 92 -4.30 7.91 -0.08
N MET A 93 -3.28 7.24 -0.61
CA MET A 93 -2.64 7.62 -1.86
C MET A 93 -2.49 6.41 -2.78
N GLY A 94 -2.72 6.62 -4.09
CA GLY A 94 -2.37 5.65 -5.12
C GLY A 94 -0.87 5.73 -5.43
N ALA A 95 -0.17 4.61 -5.36
CA ALA A 95 1.25 4.49 -5.68
C ALA A 95 1.45 4.00 -7.13
N GLY A 96 0.86 4.73 -8.08
CA GLY A 96 0.87 4.38 -9.51
C GLY A 96 -0.53 4.07 -10.04
N ALA A 97 -0.67 2.96 -10.78
CA ALA A 97 -2.00 2.54 -11.21
C ALA A 97 -2.73 1.91 -10.03
N LEU A 98 -4.01 2.23 -9.90
CA LEU A 98 -4.99 1.40 -9.21
C LEU A 98 -5.75 0.57 -10.25
N PRO A 99 -5.32 -0.65 -10.59
CA PRO A 99 -6.21 -1.66 -11.14
C PRO A 99 -6.32 -2.77 -10.12
N PHE A 100 -7.51 -2.87 -9.57
CA PHE A 100 -7.91 -4.08 -8.88
C PHE A 100 -8.39 -5.06 -9.93
N LEU A 101 -7.71 -6.22 -9.93
CA LEU A 101 -7.51 -7.15 -11.06
C LEU A 101 -6.47 -6.63 -12.05
#